data_AF-A0A242NAC3-F1
#
_entry.id   AF-A0A242NAC3-F1
#
_cell.length_a   1.000
_cell.length_b   1.000
_cell.length_c   1.000
_cell.angle_alpha   90.00
_cell.angle_beta   90.00
_cell.angle_gamma   90.00
#
_symmetry.space_group_name_H-M   'P 1'
#
loop_
_entity.id
_entity.type
_entity.pdbx_description
1 polymer ?
#
loop_
_entity_poly.entity_id
_entity_poly.type
_entity_poly.pdbx_seq_one_letter_code
_entity_poly.pdbx_strand_id
1 'polypeptide(L)' 'MLTNSERQQLRELQDVMNAKRRYSAPPDSEADQWYAGFEDVDDEHGHTIKRGIPVWDPKAEHDEFFRIRFSHYDRLSDA' A
#
# COMPACT_ATOMS: atom_id res chain seq x y z
N MET A 1 -6.79 -14.32 11.99
CA MET A 1 -6.29 -13.12 12.72
C MET A 1 -4.80 -13.03 12.50
N LEU A 2 -4.27 -11.83 12.22
CA LEU A 2 -2.84 -11.62 11.98
C LEU A 2 -2.01 -11.84 13.26
N THR A 3 -0.95 -12.63 13.13
CA THR A 3 0.10 -12.85 14.12
C THR A 3 0.92 -11.57 14.37
N ASN A 4 1.67 -11.52 15.48
CA ASN A 4 2.56 -10.39 15.76
C ASN A 4 3.64 -10.21 14.67
N SER A 5 4.16 -11.30 14.11
CA SER A 5 5.12 -11.25 13.01
C SER A 5 4.52 -10.68 11.74
N GLU A 6 3.30 -11.08 11.36
CA GLU A 6 2.61 -10.52 10.19
C GLU A 6 2.30 -9.02 10.38
N ARG A 7 1.91 -8.61 11.59
CA ARG A 7 1.69 -7.18 11.90
C ARG A 7 2.99 -6.37 11.79
N GLN A 8 4.11 -6.92 12.24
CA GLN A 8 5.42 -6.28 12.11
C GLN A 8 5.82 -6.18 10.64
N GLN A 9 5.67 -7.26 9.87
CA GLN A 9 5.97 -7.29 8.44
C GLN A 9 5.11 -6.29 7.64
N LEU A 10 3.82 -6.17 7.97
CA LEU A 10 2.94 -5.17 7.34
C LEU A 10 3.43 -3.74 7.60
N ARG A 11 3.95 -3.43 8.80
CA ARG A 11 4.52 -2.11 9.11
C ARG A 11 5.77 -1.85 8.29
N GLU A 12 6.68 -2.82 8.23
CA GLU A 12 7.91 -2.71 7.44
C GLU A 12 7.62 -2.52 5.95
N LEU A 13 6.67 -3.27 5.39
CA LEU A 13 6.22 -3.10 4.00
C LEU A 13 5.60 -1.72 3.77
N GLN A 14 4.78 -1.23 4.71
CA GLN A 14 4.20 0.10 4.62
C GLN A 14 5.28 1.19 4.62
N ASP A 15 6.29 1.08 5.47
CA ASP A 15 7.42 2.02 5.53
C ASP A 15 8.22 2.02 4.22
N VAL A 16 8.47 0.84 3.65
CA VAL A 16 9.14 0.70 2.35
C VAL A 16 8.32 1.30 1.21
N MET A 17 7.01 1.04 1.16
CA MET A 17 6.12 1.63 0.16
C MET A 17 6.13 3.16 0.27
N ASN A 18 5.96 3.70 1.48
CA ASN A 18 5.98 5.15 1.71
C ASN A 18 7.32 5.79 1.30
N ALA A 19 8.44 5.12 1.57
CA ALA A 19 9.77 5.62 1.22
C ALA A 19 10.05 5.61 -0.30
N LYS A 20 9.48 4.65 -1.03
CA LYS A 20 9.68 4.49 -2.49
C LYS A 20 8.59 5.13 -3.34
N ARG A 21 7.47 5.53 -2.73
CA ARG A 21 6.31 6.12 -3.40
C ARG A 21 6.72 7.29 -4.28
N ARG A 22 6.08 7.37 -5.46
CA ARG A 22 6.22 8.50 -6.38
C ARG A 22 4.93 9.31 -6.45
N TYR A 23 5.07 10.61 -6.64
CA TYR A 23 3.96 11.56 -6.88
C TYR A 23 3.88 12.04 -8.33
N SER A 24 4.79 11.54 -9.17
CA SER A 24 4.76 11.71 -10.62
C SER A 24 4.70 10.33 -11.26
N ALA A 25 4.02 10.24 -12.40
CA ALA A 25 3.92 9.00 -13.15
C ALA A 25 5.32 8.45 -13.47
N PRO A 26 5.56 7.14 -13.26
CA PRO A 26 6.79 6.50 -13.71
C PRO A 26 6.85 6.52 -15.25
N PRO A 27 8.05 6.43 -15.85
CA PRO A 27 8.18 6.22 -17.28
C PRO A 27 7.45 4.95 -17.73
N ASP A 28 6.92 4.93 -18.95
CA ASP A 28 6.16 3.79 -19.49
C ASP A 28 6.94 2.47 -19.42
N SER A 29 8.26 2.50 -19.59
CA SER A 29 9.14 1.32 -19.49
C SER A 29 9.16 0.68 -18.09
N GLU A 30 8.75 1.42 -17.07
CA GLU A 30 8.68 0.96 -15.67
C GLU A 30 7.23 0.75 -15.22
N ALA A 31 6.21 1.04 -16.04
CA ALA A 31 4.81 1.11 -15.60
C ALA A 31 4.34 -0.17 -14.86
N ASP A 32 4.74 -1.35 -15.34
CA ASP A 32 4.40 -2.64 -14.73
C ASP A 32 4.99 -2.87 -13.34
N GLN A 33 5.93 -2.03 -12.89
CA GLN A 33 6.56 -2.10 -11.58
C GLN A 33 5.82 -1.26 -10.52
N TRP A 34 4.76 -0.55 -10.91
CA TRP A 34 4.06 0.39 -10.04
C TRP A 34 2.56 0.12 -10.01
N TYR A 35 1.96 0.31 -8.83
CA TYR A 35 0.52 0.35 -8.66
C TYR A 35 0.06 1.81 -8.60
N ALA A 36 -0.85 2.20 -9.48
CA ALA A 36 -1.43 3.55 -9.48
C ALA A 36 -2.58 3.63 -8.47
N GLY A 37 -2.52 4.64 -7.60
CA GLY A 37 -3.51 4.89 -6.58
C GLY A 37 -3.79 6.37 -6.38
N PHE A 38 -4.62 6.67 -5.39
CA PHE A 38 -4.91 8.02 -4.96
C PHE A 38 -4.79 8.11 -3.44
N GLU A 39 -4.22 9.20 -2.95
CA GLU A 39 -4.19 9.52 -1.53
C GLU A 39 -4.85 10.87 -1.24
N ASP A 40 -5.39 10.99 -0.04
CA ASP A 40 -5.87 12.23 0.54
C ASP A 40 -4.82 12.69 1.57
N VAL A 41 -4.61 14.00 1.67
CA VAL A 41 -3.72 14.62 2.67
C VAL A 41 -4.58 15.30 3.71
N ASP A 42 -4.37 14.87 4.95
CA ASP A 42 -5.01 15.44 6.13
C ASP A 42 -4.05 16.41 6.85
N ASP A 43 -4.61 17.39 7.55
CA ASP A 43 -3.88 18.25 8.48
C ASP A 43 -3.55 17.51 9.79
N GLU A 44 -2.86 18.19 10.71
CA GLU A 44 -2.52 17.63 12.03
C GLU A 44 -3.73 17.31 12.93
N HIS A 45 -4.92 17.80 12.56
CA HIS A 45 -6.18 17.54 13.25
C HIS A 45 -7.02 16.45 12.56
N GLY A 46 -6.52 15.86 11.47
CA GLY A 46 -7.21 14.83 10.70
C GLY A 46 -8.27 15.37 9.74
N HIS A 47 -8.25 16.66 9.40
CA HIS A 47 -9.11 17.21 8.35
C HIS A 47 -8.44 17.11 6.99
N THR A 48 -9.12 16.51 6.03
CA THR A 48 -8.63 16.43 4.66
C THR A 48 -8.55 17.80 4.00
N ILE A 49 -7.33 18.24 3.70
CA ILE A 49 -7.05 19.52 3.03
C ILE A 49 -6.79 19.36 1.53
N LYS A 50 -6.48 18.14 1.07
CA LYS A 50 -6.31 17.82 -0.35
C LYS A 50 -6.77 16.41 -0.63
N ARG A 51 -7.51 16.22 -1.73
CA ARG A 51 -8.06 14.93 -2.13
C ARG A 51 -7.51 14.44 -3.45
N GLY A 52 -7.47 13.13 -3.63
CA GLY A 52 -7.24 12.50 -4.92
C GLY A 52 -5.87 12.79 -5.52
N ILE A 53 -4.83 12.87 -4.68
CA ILE A 53 -3.46 13.04 -5.14
C ILE A 53 -3.01 11.72 -5.78
N PRO A 54 -2.65 11.70 -7.07
CA PRO A 54 -2.20 10.48 -7.71
C PRO A 54 -0.85 10.05 -7.12
N VAL A 55 -0.75 8.76 -6.82
CA VAL A 55 0.44 8.13 -6.25
C VAL A 55 0.76 6.84 -6.96
N TRP A 56 2.04 6.48 -6.95
CA TRP A 56 2.53 5.22 -7.48
C TRP A 56 3.31 4.50 -6.39
N ASP A 57 2.74 3.39 -5.93
CA ASP A 57 3.36 2.50 -4.95
C ASP A 57 4.16 1.40 -5.66
N PRO A 58 5.30 0.96 -5.10
CA PRO A 58 6.09 -0.10 -5.71
C PRO A 58 5.29 -1.41 -5.68
N LYS A 59 5.10 -2.01 -6.86
CA LYS A 59 4.13 -3.10 -7.05
C LYS A 59 4.46 -4.34 -6.20
N ALA A 60 5.74 -4.69 -6.07
CA ALA A 60 6.15 -5.90 -5.35
C ALA A 60 5.78 -5.84 -3.86
N GLU A 61 6.06 -4.71 -3.20
CA GLU A 61 5.71 -4.51 -1.79
C GLU A 61 4.21 -4.32 -1.60
N HIS A 62 3.54 -3.64 -2.53
CA HIS A 62 2.08 -3.51 -2.53
C HIS A 62 1.40 -4.90 -2.59
N ASP A 63 1.78 -5.74 -3.55
CA ASP A 63 1.24 -7.09 -3.71
C ASP A 63 1.46 -7.93 -2.43
N GLU A 64 2.67 -7.91 -1.86
CA GLU A 64 2.98 -8.65 -0.65
C GLU A 64 2.21 -8.14 0.58
N PHE A 65 2.10 -6.82 0.73
CA PHE A 65 1.31 -6.20 1.80
C PHE A 65 -0.14 -6.66 1.75
N PHE A 66 -0.76 -6.63 0.56
CA PHE A 66 -2.15 -7.03 0.40
C PHE A 66 -2.33 -8.55 0.49
N ARG A 67 -1.36 -9.34 0.02
CA ARG A 67 -1.33 -10.80 0.26
C ARG A 67 -1.37 -11.09 1.76
N ILE A 68 -0.51 -10.48 2.57
CA ILE A 68 -0.50 -10.72 4.03
C ILE A 68 -1.79 -10.21 4.68
N ARG A 69 -2.18 -8.97 4.38
CA ARG A 69 -3.37 -8.31 4.94
C ARG A 69 -4.64 -9.12 4.71
N PHE A 70 -4.76 -9.75 3.55
CA PHE A 70 -5.94 -10.51 3.16
C PHE A 70 -5.77 -12.04 3.16
N SER A 71 -4.59 -12.58 3.46
CA SER A 71 -4.31 -14.03 3.55
C SER A 71 -5.18 -14.80 4.56
N HIS A 72 -5.88 -14.08 5.44
CA HIS A 72 -6.80 -14.66 6.43
C HIS A 72 -8.25 -14.75 5.93
N TYR A 73 -8.58 -14.17 4.77
CA TYR A 73 -9.92 -14.25 4.20
C TYR A 73 -10.18 -15.59 3.49
N ASP A 74 -9.18 -16.17 2.81
CA ASP A 74 -9.34 -17.47 2.12
C ASP A 74 -9.50 -18.66 3.09
N ARG A 75 -9.05 -18.54 4.34
CA ARG A 75 -9.20 -19.61 5.35
C ARG A 75 -10.63 -19.77 5.90
N LEU A 76 -11.56 -18.88 5.53
CA LEU A 76 -12.96 -18.91 5.96
C LEU A 76 -13.93 -19.34 4.86
N SER A 77 -13.47 -19.49 3.61
CA SER A 77 -14.29 -19.95 2.47
C SER A 77 -14.25 -21.47 2.25
N ASP A 78 -13.36 -22.19 2.95
CA ASP A 78 -13.22 -23.65 2.89
C ASP A 78 -13.68 -24.36 4.18
N ALA A 79 -14.44 -23.69 5.05
CA ALA A 79 -14.95 -24.22 6.33
C ALA A 79 -16.48 -24.33 6.37
#